data_AF-A0A7W1L9L5-F1
#
_entry.id   AF-A0A7W1L9L5-F1
#
_cell.length_a   1.000
_cell.length_b   1.000
_cell.length_c   1.000
_cell.angle_alpha   90.00
_cell.angle_beta   90.00
_cell.angle_gamma   90.00
#
_symmetry.space_group_name_H-M   'P 1'
#
loop_
_entity.id
_entity.type
_entity.pdbx_description
1 polymer ?
#
loop_
_entity_poly.entity_id
_entity_poly.type
_entity_poly.pdbx_seq_one_letter_code
_entity_poly.pdbx_strand_id
1 'polypeptide(L)'
;MKIKIIFFLIISLLLSTGVYAQKQDATVMVQSFYKFHLSRSGIFNANEVKARKKWFTDDLNRLFQTELQREKEYLKANPTDKPHFGDGFMLQSLDECESAGKLIKNSYTVGAAMIRDDNATVEVKFYSPKECGGDLIDTYKVELVKSKGKWLIDDWLYSDAKTLTEDLKRANY
;
A
#
# COMPACT_ATOMS: atom_id res chain seq x y z
N MET A 1 -54.24 4.44 37.89
CA MET A 1 -53.85 4.07 36.51
C MET A 1 -52.96 5.19 35.98
N LYS A 2 -51.62 5.14 36.11
CA LYS A 2 -50.62 4.31 35.39
C LYS A 2 -50.54 4.55 33.87
N ILE A 3 -50.54 5.80 33.40
CA ILE A 3 -50.18 6.13 32.00
C ILE A 3 -49.46 7.48 31.94
N LYS A 4 -48.26 7.63 32.53
CA LYS A 4 -47.40 8.83 32.33
C LYS A 4 -45.89 8.58 32.34
N ILE A 5 -45.42 7.32 32.35
CA ILE A 5 -43.98 7.00 32.51
C ILE A 5 -43.43 6.20 31.31
N ILE A 6 -44.05 6.28 30.13
CA ILE A 6 -43.59 5.52 28.94
C ILE A 6 -42.99 6.42 27.84
N PHE A 7 -43.09 7.75 27.95
CA PHE A 7 -42.59 8.65 26.90
C PHE A 7 -41.12 9.09 27.06
N PHE A 8 -40.49 8.83 28.22
CA PHE A 8 -39.12 9.29 28.48
C PHE A 8 -38.03 8.25 28.14
N LEU A 9 -38.41 7.01 27.82
CA LEU A 9 -37.46 5.91 27.59
C LEU A 9 -37.11 5.69 26.11
N ILE A 10 -37.83 6.32 25.18
CA ILE A 10 -37.58 6.19 23.73
C ILE A 10 -36.59 7.25 23.22
N ILE A 11 -36.46 8.39 23.90
CA ILE A 11 -35.54 9.47 23.48
C ILE A 11 -34.07 9.10 23.77
N SER A 12 -33.80 8.26 24.77
CA SER A 12 -32.44 7.83 25.12
C SER A 12 -31.85 6.78 24.18
N LEU A 13 -32.65 6.15 23.31
CA LEU A 13 -32.17 5.15 22.34
C LEU A 13 -31.74 5.73 20.98
N LEU A 14 -32.07 7.01 20.71
CA LEU A 14 -31.66 7.72 19.49
C LEU A 14 -30.27 8.39 19.60
N LEU A 15 -29.67 8.36 20.80
CA LEU A 15 -28.25 8.68 21.00
C LEU A 15 -27.36 7.45 20.80
N SER A 16 -27.88 6.40 20.14
CA SER A 16 -27.10 5.26 19.68
C SER A 16 -26.08 5.72 18.65
N THR A 17 -24.91 6.08 19.17
CA THR A 17 -23.60 5.90 18.56
C THR A 17 -23.61 6.20 17.07
N GLY A 18 -23.57 7.50 16.75
CA GLY A 18 -22.80 7.92 15.60
C GLY A 18 -21.38 7.40 15.82
N VAL A 19 -21.12 6.15 15.43
CA VAL A 19 -19.78 5.70 15.10
C VAL A 19 -19.40 6.65 13.98
N TYR A 20 -18.73 7.75 14.34
CA TYR A 20 -18.07 8.60 13.39
C TYR A 20 -17.26 7.61 12.57
N ALA A 21 -17.69 7.38 11.33
CA ALA A 21 -16.86 6.74 10.34
C ALA A 21 -15.64 7.65 10.30
N GLN A 22 -14.61 7.30 11.09
CA GLN A 22 -13.36 8.02 11.12
C GLN A 22 -12.91 7.98 9.68
N LYS A 23 -13.07 9.11 8.99
CA LYS A 23 -12.53 9.31 7.65
C LYS A 23 -11.08 8.94 7.81
N GLN A 24 -10.70 7.77 7.28
CA GLN A 24 -9.36 7.28 7.43
C GLN A 24 -8.46 8.36 6.84
N ASP A 25 -7.50 8.84 7.61
CA ASP A 25 -6.54 9.82 7.13
C ASP A 25 -5.64 9.17 6.07
N ALA A 26 -5.25 9.91 5.03
CA ALA A 26 -4.40 9.37 3.96
C ALA A 26 -3.05 8.86 4.50
N THR A 27 -2.47 9.58 5.46
CA THR A 27 -1.23 9.18 6.15
C THR A 27 -1.43 7.86 6.89
N VAL A 28 -2.54 7.75 7.65
CA VAL A 28 -2.88 6.55 8.41
C VAL A 28 -3.14 5.36 7.47
N MET A 29 -3.71 5.59 6.30
CA MET A 29 -3.88 4.56 5.28
C MET A 29 -2.53 4.03 4.80
N VAL A 30 -1.60 4.91 4.40
CA VAL A 30 -0.25 4.50 3.95
C VAL A 30 0.53 3.79 5.06
N GLN A 31 0.49 4.28 6.29
CA GLN A 31 1.10 3.61 7.45
C GLN A 31 0.54 2.20 7.64
N SER A 32 -0.79 2.05 7.55
CA SER A 32 -1.47 0.76 7.69
C SER A 32 -1.14 -0.19 6.54
N PHE A 33 -1.03 0.34 5.31
CA PHE A 33 -0.59 -0.42 4.15
C PHE A 33 0.82 -0.97 4.34
N TYR A 34 1.80 -0.13 4.70
CA TYR A 34 3.19 -0.59 4.87
C TYR A 34 3.34 -1.59 6.02
N LYS A 35 2.62 -1.38 7.14
CA LYS A 35 2.58 -2.36 8.23
C LYS A 35 2.06 -3.72 7.75
N PHE A 36 1.02 -3.72 6.93
CA PHE A 36 0.50 -4.94 6.32
C PHE A 36 1.48 -5.53 5.29
N HIS A 37 2.05 -4.71 4.41
CA HIS A 37 2.97 -5.13 3.36
C HIS A 37 4.19 -5.83 3.95
N LEU A 38 4.80 -5.24 4.98
CA LEU A 38 6.01 -5.76 5.64
C LEU A 38 5.76 -7.02 6.47
N SER A 39 4.50 -7.34 6.81
CA SER A 39 4.12 -8.58 7.49
C SER A 39 3.84 -9.73 6.51
N ARG A 40 3.99 -9.50 5.20
CA ARG A 40 3.68 -10.46 4.13
C ARG A 40 4.96 -10.93 3.43
N SER A 41 4.79 -11.90 2.54
CA SER A 41 5.83 -12.20 1.57
C SER A 41 5.98 -11.02 0.61
N GLY A 42 7.23 -10.69 0.28
CA GLY A 42 7.58 -9.73 -0.76
C GLY A 42 7.43 -10.29 -2.17
N ILE A 43 7.25 -11.61 -2.32
CA ILE A 43 7.18 -12.29 -3.62
C ILE A 43 6.01 -11.77 -4.46
N PHE A 44 6.28 -11.42 -5.71
CA PHE A 44 5.27 -11.03 -6.66
C PHE A 44 4.53 -12.25 -7.22
N ASN A 45 3.29 -12.48 -6.79
CA ASN A 45 2.45 -13.57 -7.31
C ASN A 45 0.95 -13.26 -7.12
N ALA A 46 0.08 -14.08 -7.74
CA ALA A 46 -1.38 -13.89 -7.69
C ALA A 46 -1.96 -13.85 -6.27
N ASN A 47 -1.45 -14.67 -5.35
CA ASN A 47 -1.92 -14.70 -3.96
C ASN A 47 -1.57 -13.40 -3.24
N GLU A 48 -0.35 -12.90 -3.42
CA GLU A 48 0.13 -11.67 -2.79
C GLU A 48 -0.52 -10.41 -3.38
N VAL A 49 -0.80 -10.38 -4.70
CA VAL A 49 -1.59 -9.32 -5.32
C VAL A 49 -3.02 -9.34 -4.77
N LYS A 50 -3.67 -10.52 -4.71
CA LYS A 50 -5.02 -10.66 -4.15
C LYS A 50 -5.10 -10.20 -2.69
N ALA A 51 -4.08 -10.52 -1.88
CA ALA A 51 -4.01 -10.11 -0.49
C ALA A 51 -3.94 -8.57 -0.34
N ARG A 52 -3.34 -7.89 -1.33
CA ARG A 52 -3.21 -6.43 -1.35
C ARG A 52 -4.39 -5.70 -2.01
N LYS A 53 -5.32 -6.43 -2.65
CA LYS A 53 -6.41 -5.85 -3.46
C LYS A 53 -7.16 -4.69 -2.80
N LYS A 54 -7.48 -4.80 -1.51
CA LYS A 54 -8.26 -3.79 -0.77
C LYS A 54 -7.56 -2.43 -0.60
N TRP A 55 -6.25 -2.37 -0.84
CA TRP A 55 -5.45 -1.17 -0.66
C TRP A 55 -5.34 -0.35 -1.93
N PHE A 56 -5.59 -0.95 -3.08
CA PHE A 56 -5.30 -0.36 -4.40
C PHE A 56 -6.59 0.08 -5.08
N THR A 57 -6.48 1.04 -5.99
CA THR A 57 -7.54 1.33 -6.96
C THR A 57 -7.81 0.11 -7.84
N ASP A 58 -9.00 0.05 -8.44
CA ASP A 58 -9.34 -1.04 -9.36
C ASP A 58 -8.42 -1.06 -10.59
N ASP A 59 -7.94 0.11 -11.02
CA ASP A 59 -7.02 0.28 -12.14
C ASP A 59 -5.63 -0.28 -11.82
N LEU A 60 -5.04 0.13 -10.70
CA LEU A 60 -3.76 -0.42 -10.26
C LEU A 60 -3.84 -1.94 -10.01
N ASN A 61 -4.92 -2.41 -9.39
CA ASN A 61 -5.16 -3.85 -9.24
C ASN A 61 -5.16 -4.59 -10.57
N ARG A 62 -5.84 -4.03 -11.57
CA ARG A 62 -5.89 -4.60 -12.92
C ARG A 62 -4.52 -4.62 -13.57
N LEU A 63 -3.71 -3.57 -13.42
CA LEU A 63 -2.33 -3.54 -13.92
C LEU A 63 -1.47 -4.65 -13.32
N PHE A 64 -1.56 -4.89 -12.00
CA PHE A 64 -0.86 -6.02 -11.39
C PHE A 64 -1.33 -7.38 -11.93
N GLN A 65 -2.63 -7.56 -12.17
CA GLN A 65 -3.15 -8.80 -12.77
C GLN A 65 -2.64 -8.99 -14.21
N THR A 66 -2.63 -7.92 -15.00
CA THR A 66 -2.07 -7.92 -16.36
C THR A 66 -0.59 -8.29 -16.33
N GLU A 67 0.17 -7.76 -15.39
CA GLU A 67 1.59 -8.09 -15.27
C GLU A 67 1.81 -9.58 -14.94
N LEU A 68 1.06 -10.14 -13.99
CA LEU A 68 1.17 -11.56 -13.66
C LEU A 68 0.92 -12.46 -14.88
N GLN A 69 -0.02 -12.06 -15.73
CA GLN A 69 -0.30 -12.78 -16.97
C GLN A 69 0.82 -12.60 -18.00
N ARG A 70 1.30 -11.36 -18.19
CA ARG A 70 2.41 -11.05 -19.10
C ARG A 70 3.69 -11.82 -18.73
N GLU A 71 4.05 -11.80 -17.45
CA GLU A 71 5.19 -12.53 -16.92
C GLU A 71 5.06 -14.04 -17.14
N LYS A 72 3.89 -14.61 -16.87
CA LYS A 72 3.63 -16.03 -17.12
C LYS A 72 3.78 -16.41 -18.60
N GLU A 73 3.29 -15.57 -19.50
CA GLU A 73 3.41 -15.79 -20.94
C GLU A 73 4.85 -15.67 -21.42
N TYR A 74 5.58 -14.67 -20.94
CA TYR A 74 6.99 -14.47 -21.26
C TYR A 74 7.86 -15.63 -20.78
N LEU A 75 7.75 -16.01 -19.50
CA LEU A 75 8.58 -17.08 -18.92
C LEU A 75 8.23 -18.46 -19.49
N LYS A 76 7.02 -18.65 -20.03
CA LYS A 76 6.68 -19.86 -20.79
C LYS A 76 7.49 -19.95 -22.09
N ALA A 77 7.73 -18.82 -22.75
CA ALA A 77 8.55 -18.74 -23.97
C ALA A 77 10.06 -18.72 -23.64
N ASN A 78 10.44 -18.13 -22.51
CA ASN A 78 11.83 -17.92 -22.07
C ASN A 78 12.07 -18.51 -20.66
N PRO A 79 12.12 -19.85 -20.51
CA PRO A 79 12.11 -20.50 -19.19
C PRO A 79 13.40 -20.30 -18.37
N THR A 80 14.47 -19.82 -18.98
CA THR A 80 15.75 -19.51 -18.30
C THR A 80 15.80 -18.09 -17.77
N ASP A 81 14.88 -17.23 -18.20
CA ASP A 81 14.88 -15.83 -17.83
C ASP A 81 14.30 -15.64 -16.44
N LYS A 82 14.68 -14.53 -15.80
CA LYS A 82 14.14 -14.18 -14.49
C LYS A 82 12.85 -13.38 -14.66
N PRO A 83 11.91 -13.51 -13.71
CA PRO A 83 10.76 -12.62 -13.64
C PRO A 83 11.21 -11.17 -13.45
N HIS A 84 10.51 -10.21 -14.07
CA HIS A 84 10.76 -8.76 -13.92
C HIS A 84 10.65 -8.32 -12.46
N PHE A 85 9.63 -8.81 -11.75
CA PHE A 85 9.46 -8.61 -10.31
C PHE A 85 10.02 -9.79 -9.49
N GLY A 86 11.13 -10.39 -9.95
CA GLY A 86 11.75 -11.57 -9.35
C GLY A 86 12.19 -11.37 -7.90
N ASP A 87 12.63 -10.15 -7.56
CA ASP A 87 13.01 -9.76 -6.20
C ASP A 87 11.81 -9.30 -5.35
N GLY A 88 10.62 -9.28 -5.95
CA GLY A 88 9.35 -8.97 -5.29
C GLY A 88 8.68 -7.68 -5.76
N PHE A 89 7.72 -7.24 -4.97
CA PHE A 89 7.01 -5.98 -5.20
C PHE A 89 7.95 -4.77 -5.11
N MET A 90 8.01 -3.95 -6.16
CA MET A 90 8.70 -2.64 -6.16
C MET A 90 7.90 -1.56 -5.39
N LEU A 91 7.53 -1.88 -4.15
CA LEU A 91 6.78 -1.00 -3.24
C LEU A 91 7.62 -0.55 -2.04
N GLN A 92 8.84 -1.08 -1.93
CA GLN A 92 9.86 -0.74 -0.95
C GLN A 92 11.25 -1.00 -1.55
N SER A 93 12.29 -0.41 -0.98
CA SER A 93 13.67 -0.79 -1.29
C SER A 93 13.98 -2.20 -0.79
N LEU A 94 14.92 -2.89 -1.46
CA LEU A 94 15.35 -4.23 -1.07
C LEU A 94 16.03 -4.20 0.30
N ASP A 95 15.77 -5.25 1.10
CA ASP A 95 16.47 -5.48 2.35
C ASP A 95 17.86 -6.06 2.00
N GLU A 96 18.93 -5.29 2.21
CA GLU A 96 20.31 -5.69 1.88
C GLU A 96 21.19 -5.86 3.13
N CYS A 97 20.75 -5.36 4.28
CA CYS A 97 21.54 -5.36 5.51
C CYS A 97 21.55 -6.75 6.16
N GLU A 98 22.74 -7.36 6.25
CA GLU A 98 22.96 -8.59 7.02
C GLU A 98 23.80 -8.32 8.27
N SER A 99 23.34 -8.78 9.42
CA SER A 99 24.09 -8.71 10.68
C SER A 99 23.93 -10.01 11.46
N ALA A 100 25.06 -10.56 11.90
CA ALA A 100 25.14 -11.85 12.60
C ALA A 100 24.42 -13.00 11.86
N GLY A 101 24.54 -13.05 10.53
CA GLY A 101 23.94 -14.11 9.70
C GLY A 101 22.42 -13.96 9.48
N LYS A 102 21.86 -12.78 9.78
CA LYS A 102 20.43 -12.49 9.62
C LYS A 102 20.22 -11.25 8.79
N LEU A 103 19.30 -11.35 7.84
CA LEU A 103 18.79 -10.20 7.11
C LEU A 103 17.96 -9.32 8.05
N ILE A 104 18.36 -8.05 8.19
CA ILE A 104 17.65 -7.05 8.96
C ILE A 104 16.87 -6.17 7.98
N LYS A 105 15.56 -6.03 8.25
CA LYS A 105 14.67 -5.25 7.40
C LYS A 105 14.95 -3.75 7.50
N ASN A 106 14.84 -3.05 6.38
CA ASN A 106 14.87 -1.61 6.33
C ASN A 106 13.76 -1.03 7.23
N SER A 107 14.05 0.12 7.83
CA SER A 107 13.05 0.90 8.53
C SER A 107 12.40 1.91 7.59
N TYR A 108 11.21 2.40 7.93
CA TYR A 108 10.53 3.40 7.12
C TYR A 108 9.86 4.46 7.97
N THR A 109 9.70 5.65 7.40
CA THR A 109 8.88 6.73 7.96
C THR A 109 7.85 7.17 6.94
N VAL A 110 6.67 7.57 7.42
CA VAL A 110 5.59 8.08 6.59
C VAL A 110 5.37 9.53 6.95
N GLY A 111 5.55 10.43 5.98
CA GLY A 111 5.36 11.87 6.11
C GLY A 111 3.89 12.27 6.16
N ALA A 112 3.63 13.56 6.31
CA ALA A 112 2.28 14.10 6.26
C ALA A 112 1.69 14.03 4.84
N ALA A 113 0.38 13.80 4.74
CA ALA A 113 -0.32 13.84 3.47
C ALA A 113 -0.47 15.27 2.92
N MET A 114 -0.12 15.46 1.65
CA MET A 114 -0.48 16.64 0.86
C MET A 114 -1.79 16.35 0.15
N ILE A 115 -2.89 16.95 0.59
CA ILE A 115 -4.25 16.66 0.08
C ILE A 115 -4.70 17.76 -0.88
N ARG A 116 -5.24 17.36 -2.03
CA ARG A 116 -5.92 18.23 -3.01
C ARG A 116 -7.20 17.53 -3.47
N ASP A 117 -8.34 18.01 -2.96
CA ASP A 117 -9.67 17.43 -3.21
C ASP A 117 -9.74 15.94 -2.83
N ASP A 118 -10.01 15.08 -3.81
CA ASP A 118 -10.07 13.63 -3.67
C ASP A 118 -8.73 12.95 -3.98
N ASN A 119 -7.63 13.70 -4.07
CA ASN A 119 -6.28 13.18 -4.26
C ASN A 119 -5.40 13.51 -3.05
N ALA A 120 -4.45 12.62 -2.75
CA ALA A 120 -3.43 12.87 -1.75
C ALA A 120 -2.09 12.28 -2.17
N THR A 121 -1.01 12.92 -1.74
CA THR A 121 0.34 12.39 -1.90
C THR A 121 0.97 12.26 -0.52
N VAL A 122 1.57 11.11 -0.23
CA VAL A 122 2.26 10.82 1.03
C VAL A 122 3.68 10.38 0.73
N GLU A 123 4.66 11.07 1.33
CA GLU A 123 6.06 10.70 1.20
C GLU A 123 6.41 9.56 2.16
N VAL A 124 7.12 8.55 1.65
CA VAL A 124 7.61 7.40 2.43
C VAL A 124 9.11 7.29 2.23
N LYS A 125 9.85 7.38 3.34
CA LYS A 125 11.31 7.30 3.35
C LYS A 125 11.76 5.98 3.91
N PHE A 126 12.66 5.31 3.22
CA PHE A 126 13.27 4.05 3.63
C PHE A 126 14.69 4.30 4.12
N TYR A 127 15.05 3.68 5.23
CA TYR A 127 16.36 3.81 5.84
C TYR A 127 16.95 2.45 6.08
N SER A 128 18.26 2.34 5.88
CA SER A 128 19.01 1.15 6.28
C SER A 128 18.91 0.98 7.80
N PRO A 129 19.04 -0.25 8.32
CA PRO A 129 19.15 -0.48 9.75
C PRO A 129 20.34 0.27 10.36
N LYS A 130 20.27 0.62 11.64
CA LYS A 130 21.34 1.37 12.33
C LYS A 130 22.66 0.61 12.32
N GLU A 131 22.59 -0.71 12.39
CA GLU A 131 23.72 -1.65 12.29
C GLU A 131 24.44 -1.57 10.94
N CYS A 132 23.77 -1.04 9.92
CA CYS A 132 24.25 -0.85 8.56
C CYS A 132 24.37 0.63 8.15
N GLY A 133 24.48 1.55 9.13
CA GLY A 133 24.71 2.98 8.90
C GLY A 133 23.52 3.87 9.23
N GLY A 134 22.29 3.39 9.04
CA GLY A 134 21.08 4.19 9.31
C GLY A 134 20.79 5.25 8.24
N ASP A 135 21.45 5.17 7.09
CA ASP A 135 21.32 6.11 5.98
C ASP A 135 19.97 6.01 5.27
N LEU A 136 19.51 7.14 4.70
CA LEU A 136 18.38 7.18 3.79
C LEU A 136 18.72 6.39 2.52
N ILE A 137 17.94 5.35 2.23
CA ILE A 137 18.08 4.54 1.02
C ILE A 137 17.30 5.20 -0.11
N ASP A 138 16.02 5.46 0.12
CA ASP A 138 15.12 5.93 -0.92
C ASP A 138 13.94 6.71 -0.35
N THR A 139 13.29 7.50 -1.21
CA THR A 139 12.07 8.23 -0.92
C THR A 139 11.07 8.00 -2.04
N TYR A 140 9.96 7.35 -1.70
CA TYR A 140 8.83 7.18 -2.60
C TYR A 140 7.73 8.19 -2.29
N LYS A 141 6.99 8.63 -3.30
CA LYS A 141 5.72 9.32 -3.09
C LYS A 141 4.59 8.38 -3.45
N VAL A 142 3.75 8.08 -2.48
CA VAL A 142 2.56 7.26 -2.66
C VAL A 142 1.41 8.18 -3.03
N GLU A 143 0.82 7.95 -4.19
CA GLU A 143 -0.34 8.69 -4.66
C GLU A 143 -1.61 7.93 -4.28
N LEU A 144 -2.58 8.67 -3.74
CA LEU A 144 -3.84 8.14 -3.26
C LEU A 144 -5.02 8.87 -3.89
N VAL A 145 -6.07 8.11 -4.19
CA VAL A 145 -7.36 8.62 -4.65
C VAL A 145 -8.44 8.25 -3.63
N LYS A 146 -9.34 9.18 -3.37
CA LYS A 146 -10.50 8.98 -2.52
C LYS A 146 -11.67 8.45 -3.34
N SER A 147 -12.06 7.20 -3.08
CA SER A 147 -13.20 6.58 -3.72
C SER A 147 -14.18 6.07 -2.68
N LYS A 148 -15.46 6.47 -2.82
CA LYS A 148 -16.55 6.09 -1.89
C LYS A 148 -16.19 6.36 -0.41
N GLY A 149 -15.51 7.47 -0.15
CA GLY A 149 -15.11 7.90 1.18
C GLY A 149 -13.87 7.19 1.76
N LYS A 150 -13.17 6.35 1.00
CA LYS A 150 -11.95 5.64 1.41
C LYS A 150 -10.77 6.06 0.53
N TRP A 151 -9.60 6.20 1.14
CA TRP A 151 -8.37 6.35 0.37
C TRP A 151 -7.92 4.99 -0.16
N LEU A 152 -7.51 4.97 -1.42
CA LEU A 152 -6.90 3.84 -2.10
C LEU A 152 -5.59 4.31 -2.72
N ILE A 153 -4.58 3.44 -2.75
CA ILE A 153 -3.31 3.73 -3.43
C ILE A 153 -3.55 3.58 -4.92
N ASP A 154 -3.12 4.58 -5.67
CA ASP A 154 -3.25 4.63 -7.11
C ASP A 154 -1.90 4.42 -7.80
N ASP A 155 -0.83 5.02 -7.27
CA ASP A 155 0.51 4.90 -7.85
C ASP A 155 1.63 5.09 -6.81
N TRP A 156 2.85 4.76 -7.23
CA TRP A 156 4.10 5.14 -6.57
C TRP A 156 4.95 5.92 -7.56
N LEU A 157 5.45 7.07 -7.13
CA LEU A 157 6.54 7.78 -7.79
C LEU A 157 7.86 7.40 -7.10
N TYR A 158 8.77 6.80 -7.86
CA TYR A 158 10.11 6.43 -7.41
C TYR A 158 11.04 7.64 -7.37
N SER A 159 12.23 7.48 -6.78
CA SER A 159 13.24 8.53 -6.74
C SER A 159 13.78 8.93 -8.12
N ASP A 160 13.72 8.04 -9.11
CA ASP A 160 14.09 8.32 -10.50
C ASP A 160 12.97 9.02 -11.31
N ALA A 161 11.89 9.42 -10.64
CA ALA A 161 10.70 10.06 -11.18
C ALA A 161 9.85 9.19 -12.14
N LYS A 162 10.14 7.90 -12.28
CA LYS A 162 9.21 6.96 -12.92
C LYS A 162 8.09 6.56 -11.97
N THR A 163 6.97 6.17 -12.54
CA THR A 163 5.86 5.62 -11.74
C THR A 163 5.72 4.11 -11.87
N LEU A 164 5.12 3.48 -10.87
CA LEU A 164 4.76 2.06 -10.92
C LEU A 164 3.79 1.80 -12.08
N THR A 165 2.84 2.70 -12.32
CA THR A 165 1.92 2.59 -13.47
C THR A 165 2.68 2.56 -14.80
N GLU A 166 3.70 3.41 -14.97
CA GLU A 166 4.53 3.42 -16.18
C GLU A 166 5.26 2.09 -16.36
N ASP A 167 5.88 1.57 -15.29
CA ASP A 167 6.58 0.27 -15.33
C ASP A 167 5.64 -0.90 -15.61
N LEU A 168 4.44 -0.90 -15.02
CA LEU A 168 3.42 -1.92 -15.29
C LEU A 168 2.88 -1.82 -16.73
N LYS A 169 2.88 -0.63 -17.35
CA LYS A 169 2.42 -0.41 -18.74
C LYS A 169 3.53 -0.50 -19.79
N ARG A 170 4.74 -0.92 -19.42
CA ARG A 170 5.88 -1.05 -20.36
C ARG A 170 5.53 -1.85 -21.61
N ALA A 171 6.10 -1.48 -22.77
CA ALA A 171 5.79 -2.13 -24.04
C ALA A 171 6.44 -3.52 -24.17
N ASN A 172 7.64 -3.69 -23.61
CA ASN A 172 8.42 -4.92 -23.69
C ASN A 172 8.57 -5.55 -22.30
N TYR A 173 8.67 -6.87 -22.26
CA TYR A 173 9.12 -7.58 -21.07
C TYR A 173 10.63 -7.49 -20.93
#